data_AF-J0RLU8-F1
#
_entry.id   AF-J0RLU8-F1
#
_cell.length_a   1.000
_cell.length_b   1.000
_cell.length_c   1.000
_cell.angle_alpha   90.00
_cell.angle_beta   90.00
_cell.angle_gamma   90.00
#
_symmetry.space_group_name_H-M   'P 1'
#
loop_
_entity.id
_entity.type
_entity.pdbx_description
1 polymer ?
#
loop_
_entity_poly.entity_id
_entity_poly.type
_entity_poly.pdbx_seq_one_letter_code
_entity_poly.pdbx_strand_id
1 'polypeptide(L)'
;MFSFCYNVGTTAFCNSTLLKKLNNGEYEAVPAELQKWTKAGGKRLQGLVHRRVAEAGLWAKGTYVSSNYQTVETKDSTALFKAEALAPVIGSFSGLGGLLAGNGPVQWALATIMVLAAGVGLFFVAKRFQEHRL
;
A
#
# COMPACT_ATOMS: atom_id res chain seq x y z
N MET A 1 0.44 -4.53 30.17
CA MET A 1 0.01 -5.89 30.53
C MET A 1 -0.94 -6.53 29.52
N PHE A 2 -1.93 -5.82 28.96
CA PHE A 2 -2.83 -6.39 27.94
C PHE A 2 -2.11 -6.95 26.70
N SER A 3 -1.14 -6.22 26.12
CA SER A 3 -0.33 -6.72 24.98
C SER A 3 0.44 -8.02 25.29
N PHE A 4 0.93 -8.15 26.53
CA PHE A 4 1.62 -9.36 27.00
C PHE A 4 0.66 -10.54 27.08
N CYS A 5 -0.49 -10.35 27.74
CA CYS A 5 -1.51 -11.38 27.91
C CYS A 5 -2.06 -11.86 26.56
N TYR A 6 -2.28 -10.95 25.61
CA TYR A 6 -2.70 -11.32 24.25
C TYR A 6 -1.68 -12.21 23.53
N ASN A 7 -0.39 -11.96 23.74
CA ASN A 7 0.67 -12.70 23.05
C ASN A 7 0.97 -14.07 23.69
N VAL A 8 0.94 -14.16 25.03
CA VAL A 8 1.24 -15.40 25.77
C VAL A 8 0.00 -16.27 25.98
N GLY A 9 -1.18 -15.67 25.94
CA GLY A 9 -2.45 -16.31 26.27
C GLY A 9 -2.80 -16.13 27.75
N THR A 10 -4.10 -16.06 28.02
CA THR A 10 -4.66 -15.83 29.37
C THR A 10 -4.29 -16.95 30.34
N THR A 11 -4.39 -18.22 29.93
CA THR A 11 -4.09 -19.36 30.80
C THR A 11 -2.62 -19.40 31.25
N ALA A 12 -1.69 -19.12 30.34
CA ALA A 12 -0.27 -19.09 30.65
C ALA A 12 0.10 -17.84 31.48
N PHE A 13 -0.57 -16.71 31.24
CA PHE A 13 -0.44 -15.51 32.07
C PHE A 13 -0.95 -15.73 33.50
N CYS A 14 -2.13 -16.35 33.67
CA CYS A 14 -2.74 -16.59 34.98
C CYS A 14 -1.89 -17.49 35.90
N ASN A 15 -1.19 -18.46 35.30
CA ASN A 15 -0.32 -19.36 36.05
C ASN A 15 1.12 -18.84 36.23
N SER A 16 1.42 -17.64 35.70
CA SER A 16 2.78 -17.10 35.70
C SER A 16 3.22 -16.55 37.06
N THR A 17 4.53 -16.58 37.32
CA THR A 17 5.14 -15.87 38.44
C THR A 17 4.97 -14.36 38.33
N LEU A 18 4.82 -13.85 37.10
CA LEU A 18 4.55 -12.45 36.84
C LEU A 18 3.25 -11.99 37.48
N LEU A 19 2.16 -12.74 37.32
CA LEU A 19 0.87 -12.38 37.92
C LEU A 19 0.92 -12.43 39.45
N LYS A 20 1.62 -13.41 40.03
CA LYS A 20 1.80 -13.49 41.49
C LYS A 20 2.50 -12.25 42.04
N LYS A 21 3.58 -11.80 41.39
CA LYS A 21 4.29 -10.58 41.77
C LYS A 21 3.45 -9.32 41.59
N LEU A 22 2.66 -9.28 40.51
CA LEU A 22 1.73 -8.18 40.25
C LEU A 22 0.67 -8.05 41.35
N ASN A 23 0.10 -9.18 41.79
CA ASN A 23 -0.89 -9.23 42.86
C ASN A 23 -0.30 -8.92 44.24
N ASN A 24 0.99 -9.22 44.45
CA ASN A 24 1.73 -8.86 45.66
C ASN A 24 2.18 -7.38 45.69
N GLY A 25 1.92 -6.60 44.63
CA GLY A 25 2.37 -5.21 44.54
C GLY A 25 3.86 -5.05 44.22
N GLU A 26 4.56 -6.12 43.82
CA GLU A 26 5.98 -6.10 43.45
C GLU A 26 6.17 -5.59 42.01
N TYR A 27 5.75 -4.35 41.75
CA TYR A 27 5.76 -3.76 40.41
C TYR A 27 7.17 -3.55 39.83
N GLU A 28 8.17 -3.37 40.69
CA GLU A 28 9.58 -3.22 40.28
C GLU A 28 10.17 -4.51 39.70
N ALA A 29 9.63 -5.67 40.08
CA ALA A 29 10.10 -6.98 39.61
C ALA A 29 9.50 -7.37 38.24
N VAL A 30 8.46 -6.67 37.78
CA VAL A 30 7.72 -6.96 36.54
C VAL A 30 8.62 -6.91 35.29
N PRO A 31 9.47 -5.89 35.08
CA PRO A 31 10.39 -5.86 33.94
C PRO A 31 11.30 -7.09 33.84
N ALA A 32 11.85 -7.54 34.98
CA ALA A 32 12.73 -8.70 35.03
C ALA A 32 11.99 -10.00 34.72
N GLU A 33 10.76 -10.14 35.21
CA GLU A 33 9.91 -11.31 34.89
C GLU A 33 9.52 -11.34 33.40
N LEU A 34 9.21 -10.20 32.77
CA LEU A 34 8.90 -10.13 31.34
C LEU A 34 10.05 -10.65 30.47
N GLN A 35 11.30 -10.38 30.84
CA GLN A 35 12.47 -10.86 30.08
C GLN A 35 12.64 -12.38 30.07
N LYS A 36 12.02 -13.10 31.02
CA LYS A 36 12.00 -14.57 31.01
C LYS A 36 11.16 -15.13 29.85
N TRP A 37 10.20 -14.35 29.36
CA TRP A 37 9.27 -14.72 28.28
C TRP A 37 9.81 -14.36 26.88
N THR A 38 11.03 -14.81 26.58
CA THR A 38 11.73 -14.55 25.30
C THR A 38 12.03 -15.79 24.48
N LYS A 39 11.57 -16.96 24.95
CA LYS A 39 11.77 -18.25 24.31
C LYS A 39 10.45 -18.78 23.75
N ALA A 40 10.49 -19.38 22.57
CA ALA A 40 9.39 -20.16 22.00
C ALA A 40 9.97 -21.37 21.28
N GLY A 41 9.31 -22.54 21.38
CA GLY A 41 9.83 -23.79 20.79
C GLY A 41 11.23 -24.16 21.26
N GLY A 42 11.58 -23.86 22.52
CA GLY A 42 12.90 -24.13 23.10
C GLY A 42 14.03 -23.18 22.66
N LYS A 43 13.79 -22.30 21.68
CA LYS A 43 14.80 -21.34 21.18
C LYS A 43 14.47 -19.91 21.63
N ARG A 44 15.51 -19.11 21.87
CA ARG A 44 15.37 -17.68 22.16
C ARG A 44 15.08 -16.96 20.85
N LEU A 45 13.99 -16.19 20.80
CA LEU A 45 13.61 -15.42 19.61
C LEU A 45 13.92 -13.95 19.83
N GLN A 46 14.73 -13.37 18.95
CA GLN A 46 15.14 -11.97 19.05
C GLN A 46 13.92 -11.02 19.00
N GLY A 47 12.91 -11.34 18.19
CA GLY A 47 11.66 -10.55 18.13
C GLY A 47 10.91 -10.51 19.46
N LEU A 48 10.90 -11.61 20.22
CA LEU A 48 10.32 -11.63 21.56
C LEU A 48 11.15 -10.81 22.54
N VAL A 49 12.48 -10.86 22.46
CA VAL A 49 13.37 -10.02 23.28
C VAL A 49 13.06 -8.55 23.08
N HIS A 50 13.04 -8.07 21.82
CA HIS A 50 12.72 -6.67 21.52
C HIS A 50 11.34 -6.27 22.06
N ARG A 51 10.34 -7.15 21.90
CA ARG A 51 8.99 -6.91 22.42
C ARG A 51 8.96 -6.78 23.94
N ARG A 52 9.63 -7.67 24.68
CA ARG A 52 9.69 -7.62 26.15
C ARG A 52 10.44 -6.40 26.66
N VAL A 53 11.49 -5.97 25.97
CA VAL A 53 12.20 -4.71 26.28
C VAL A 53 11.28 -3.51 26.09
N ALA A 54 10.50 -3.47 25.00
CA ALA A 54 9.53 -2.39 24.79
C ALA A 54 8.41 -2.37 25.84
N GLU A 55 7.84 -3.54 26.19
CA GLU A 55 6.82 -3.65 27.24
C GLU A 55 7.36 -3.27 28.62
N ALA A 56 8.60 -3.67 28.96
CA ALA A 56 9.29 -3.27 30.17
C ALA A 56 9.59 -1.76 30.21
N GLY A 57 10.00 -1.18 29.07
CA GLY A 57 10.21 0.26 28.94
C GLY A 57 8.91 1.05 29.10
N LEU A 58 7.81 0.56 28.55
CA LEU A 58 6.48 1.15 28.73
C LEU A 58 6.03 1.07 30.19
N TRP A 59 6.30 -0.06 30.85
CA TRP A 59 6.03 -0.27 32.27
C TRP A 59 6.79 0.72 33.15
N ALA A 60 8.11 0.84 32.95
CA ALA A 60 8.97 1.74 33.73
C ALA A 60 8.63 3.22 33.52
N LYS A 61 8.14 3.60 32.34
CA LYS A 61 7.67 4.97 32.09
C LYS A 61 6.42 5.33 32.89
N GLY A 62 5.68 4.35 33.42
CA GLY A 62 4.42 4.58 34.14
C GLY A 62 3.31 5.21 33.29
N THR A 63 3.54 5.35 31.98
CA THR A 63 2.62 6.03 31.08
C THR A 63 1.51 5.09 30.65
N TYR A 64 0.28 5.40 31.04
CA TYR A 64 -0.91 4.82 30.43
C TYR A 64 -1.01 5.32 28.99
N VAL A 65 -0.53 4.52 28.03
CA VAL A 65 -0.81 4.78 26.62
C VAL A 65 -2.20 4.24 26.34
N SER A 66 -3.20 5.11 26.48
CA SER A 66 -4.49 4.89 25.81
C SER A 66 -4.18 4.78 24.32
N SER A 67 -4.56 3.67 23.69
CA SER A 67 -4.43 3.56 22.24
C SER A 67 -5.27 4.67 21.63
N ASN A 68 -4.61 5.69 21.07
CA ASN A 68 -5.28 6.59 20.15
C ASN A 68 -5.77 5.70 19.01
N TYR A 69 -7.07 5.46 18.97
CA TYR A 69 -7.70 4.67 17.91
C TYR A 69 -7.60 5.51 16.65
N GLN A 70 -6.52 5.31 15.90
CA GLN A 70 -6.47 5.77 14.53
C GLN A 70 -7.58 4.99 13.80
N THR A 71 -8.63 5.70 13.40
CA THR A 71 -9.61 5.17 12.46
C THR A 71 -8.83 4.72 11.24
N VAL A 72 -8.81 3.40 11.02
CA VAL A 72 -8.22 2.83 9.81
C VAL A 72 -9.03 3.42 8.65
N GLU A 73 -8.44 4.33 7.89
CA GLU A 73 -9.03 4.76 6.64
C GLU A 73 -9.11 3.53 5.74
N THR A 74 -10.31 2.97 5.62
CA THR A 74 -10.62 1.98 4.62
C THR A 74 -10.43 2.67 3.28
N LYS A 75 -9.29 2.41 2.64
CA LYS A 75 -9.00 2.92 1.29
C LYS A 75 -10.16 2.55 0.39
N ASP A 76 -10.94 3.56 0.00
CA ASP A 76 -12.15 3.44 -0.80
C ASP A 76 -11.89 2.56 -2.03
N SER A 77 -12.73 1.53 -2.18
CA SER A 77 -12.79 0.62 -3.33
C SER A 77 -13.11 1.32 -4.66
N THR A 78 -13.40 2.62 -4.62
CA THR A 78 -13.63 3.52 -5.76
C THR A 78 -12.45 3.52 -6.77
N ALA A 79 -11.22 3.29 -6.31
CA ALA A 79 -10.07 3.18 -7.22
C ALA A 79 -10.11 1.92 -8.11
N LEU A 80 -10.75 0.85 -7.64
CA LEU A 80 -10.85 -0.43 -8.33
C LEU A 80 -11.94 -0.40 -9.41
N PHE A 81 -13.03 0.33 -9.17
CA PHE A 81 -14.07 0.60 -10.17
C PHE A 81 -13.60 1.50 -11.33
N LYS A 82 -12.63 2.39 -11.09
CA LYS A 82 -12.08 3.28 -12.13
C LYS A 82 -11.24 2.53 -13.19
N ALA A 83 -10.66 1.39 -12.82
CA ALA A 83 -9.91 0.55 -13.75
C ALA A 83 -10.81 -0.20 -14.74
N GLU A 84 -11.97 -0.68 -14.30
CA GLU A 84 -12.93 -1.38 -15.18
C GLU A 84 -13.68 -0.42 -16.11
N ALA A 85 -13.89 0.83 -15.70
CA ALA A 85 -14.47 1.87 -16.55
C ALA A 85 -13.56 2.30 -17.73
N LEU A 86 -12.25 2.02 -17.65
CA LEU A 86 -11.27 2.29 -18.72
C LEU A 86 -11.17 1.16 -19.75
N ALA A 87 -11.67 -0.05 -19.44
CA ALA A 87 -11.62 -1.18 -20.36
C ALA A 87 -12.39 -0.95 -21.68
N PRO A 88 -13.60 -0.34 -21.71
CA PRO A 88 -14.30 -0.02 -22.96
C PRO A 88 -13.60 1.08 -23.77
N VAL A 89 -12.94 2.04 -23.10
CA VAL A 89 -12.23 3.15 -23.74
C VAL A 89 -10.96 2.65 -24.45
N ILE A 90 -10.20 1.77 -23.79
CA ILE A 90 -9.01 1.13 -24.39
C ILE A 90 -9.41 0.17 -25.52
N GLY A 91 -10.51 -0.57 -25.37
CA GLY A 91 -11.04 -1.45 -26.41
C GLY A 91 -11.49 -0.72 -27.67
N SER A 92 -12.01 0.50 -27.52
CA SER A 92 -12.53 1.32 -28.62
C SER A 92 -11.42 1.91 -29.51
N PHE A 93 -10.21 2.15 -28.98
CA PHE A 93 -9.07 2.59 -29.79
C PHE A 93 -8.43 1.46 -30.60
N SER A 94 -8.47 0.21 -30.13
CA SER A 94 -8.00 -0.95 -30.90
C SER A 94 -8.89 -1.30 -32.10
N GLY A 95 -10.18 -0.92 -32.07
CA GLY A 95 -11.09 -1.14 -33.20
C GLY A 95 -10.80 -0.28 -34.44
N LEU A 96 -10.16 0.88 -34.27
CA LEU A 96 -9.84 1.79 -35.37
C LEU A 96 -8.65 1.31 -36.21
N GLY A 97 -7.74 0.52 -35.63
CA GLY A 97 -6.61 -0.06 -36.35
C GLY A 97 -7.04 -1.08 -37.42
N GLY A 98 -8.14 -1.81 -37.18
CA GLY A 98 -8.68 -2.80 -38.13
C GLY A 98 -9.29 -2.19 -39.40
N LEU A 99 -9.80 -0.97 -39.31
CA LEU A 99 -10.34 -0.21 -40.46
C LEU A 99 -9.24 0.36 -41.38
N LEU A 100 -8.00 0.40 -40.90
CA LEU A 100 -6.81 0.90 -41.61
C LEU A 100 -5.87 -0.20 -42.12
N ALA A 101 -6.17 -1.47 -41.81
CA ALA A 101 -5.32 -2.62 -42.12
C ALA A 101 -5.93 -3.56 -43.19
N GLY A 102 -6.78 -3.04 -44.08
CA GLY A 102 -7.45 -3.81 -45.14
C GLY A 102 -6.87 -3.53 -46.53
N ASN A 103 -6.49 -4.57 -47.28
CA ASN A 103 -6.03 -4.46 -48.68
C ASN A 103 -7.18 -4.19 -49.68
N GLY A 104 -7.95 -3.11 -49.47
CA GLY A 104 -9.08 -2.72 -50.30
C GLY A 104 -8.85 -1.44 -51.11
N PRO A 105 -9.51 -1.24 -52.27
CA PRO A 105 -9.41 -0.01 -53.08
C PRO A 105 -9.78 1.26 -52.30
N VAL A 106 -10.70 1.16 -51.33
CA VAL A 106 -11.16 2.26 -50.49
C VAL A 106 -10.07 2.74 -49.53
N GLN A 107 -9.15 1.87 -49.09
CA GLN A 107 -8.04 2.25 -48.22
C GLN A 107 -7.00 3.10 -48.95
N TRP A 108 -6.69 2.79 -50.20
CA TRP A 108 -5.81 3.62 -51.03
C TRP A 108 -6.42 5.01 -51.28
N ALA A 109 -7.74 5.09 -51.46
CA ALA A 109 -8.45 6.36 -51.55
C ALA A 109 -8.32 7.18 -50.26
N LEU A 110 -8.50 6.56 -49.09
CA LEU A 110 -8.32 7.26 -47.80
C LEU A 110 -6.85 7.64 -47.54
N ALA A 111 -5.90 6.78 -47.87
CA ALA A 111 -4.47 7.03 -47.70
C ALA A 111 -4.00 8.20 -48.57
N THR A 112 -4.44 8.27 -49.83
CA THR A 112 -4.10 9.39 -50.73
C THR A 112 -4.67 10.72 -50.21
N ILE A 113 -5.90 10.72 -49.70
CA ILE A 113 -6.50 11.91 -49.06
C ILE A 113 -5.69 12.35 -47.83
N MET A 114 -5.28 11.40 -46.98
CA MET A 114 -4.48 11.70 -45.79
C MET A 114 -3.11 12.31 -46.14
N VAL A 115 -2.43 11.78 -47.15
CA VAL A 115 -1.12 12.29 -47.60
C VAL A 115 -1.25 13.70 -48.20
N LEU A 116 -2.29 13.95 -49.01
CA LEU A 116 -2.56 15.29 -49.54
C LEU A 116 -2.86 16.30 -48.44
N ALA A 117 -3.67 15.93 -47.45
CA ALA A 117 -3.98 16.79 -46.31
C ALA A 117 -2.74 17.13 -45.48
N ALA A 118 -1.87 16.15 -45.22
CA ALA A 118 -0.60 16.37 -44.53
C ALA A 118 0.34 17.28 -45.33
N GLY A 119 0.42 17.09 -46.65
CA GLY A 119 1.23 17.94 -47.54
C GLY A 119 0.76 19.39 -47.56
N VAL A 120 -0.56 19.63 -47.65
CA VAL A 120 -1.14 20.97 -47.58
C VAL A 120 -0.90 21.61 -46.19
N GLY A 121 -1.02 20.83 -45.12
CA GLY A 121 -0.71 21.28 -43.77
C GLY A 121 0.76 21.72 -43.61
N LEU A 122 1.70 20.90 -44.07
CA LEU A 122 3.13 21.24 -44.05
C LEU A 122 3.45 22.46 -44.91
N PHE A 123 2.83 22.59 -46.09
CA PHE A 123 2.97 23.77 -46.93
C PHE A 123 2.46 25.04 -46.24
N PHE A 124 1.30 24.96 -45.58
CA PHE A 124 0.72 26.09 -44.86
C PHE A 124 1.58 26.50 -43.66
N VAL A 125 2.14 25.52 -42.94
CA VAL A 125 3.08 25.76 -41.83
C VAL A 125 4.40 26.35 -42.34
N ALA A 126 4.96 25.83 -43.43
CA ALA A 126 6.18 26.37 -44.03
C ALA A 126 5.96 27.82 -44.53
N LYS A 127 4.81 28.10 -45.16
CA LYS A 127 4.42 29.45 -45.57
C LYS A 127 4.26 30.38 -44.36
N ARG A 128 3.62 29.91 -43.28
CA ARG A 128 3.49 30.64 -42.02
C ARG A 128 4.85 31.01 -41.43
N PHE A 129 5.83 30.11 -41.49
CA PHE A 129 7.19 30.38 -41.01
C PHE A 129 7.98 31.33 -41.92
N GLN A 130 7.72 31.34 -43.23
CA GLN A 130 8.31 32.33 -44.15
C GLN A 130 7.76 33.74 -43.88
N GLU A 131 6.46 33.87 -43.62
CA GLU A 131 5.82 35.16 -43.32
C GLU A 131 6.29 35.78 -41.99
N HIS A 132 6.68 34.97 -41.00
CA HIS A 132 7.24 35.44 -39.73
C HIS A 132 8.75 35.78 -39.79
N ARG A 133 9.43 35.49 -40.92
CA ARG A 133 10.86 35.78 -41.12
C ARG A 133 11.13 37.03 -41.98
N LEU A 134 10.08 37.74 -42.41
CA LEU A 134 10.13 39.07 -43.04
C LEU A 134 9.76 40.15 -42.02
#